data_AF-A0A530YWM7-F1
#
_entry.id   AF-A0A530YWM7-F1
#
_cell.length_a   1.000
_cell.length_b   1.000
_cell.length_c   1.000
_cell.angle_alpha   90.00
_cell.angle_beta   90.00
_cell.angle_gamma   90.00
#
_symmetry.space_group_name_H-M   'P 1'
#
loop_
_entity.id
_entity.type
_entity.pdbx_description
1 polymer ?
#
loop_
_entity_poly.entity_id
_entity_poly.type
_entity_poly.pdbx_seq_one_letter_code
_entity_poly.pdbx_strand_id
1 'polypeptide(L)' 'NKEQPALMAKINGIIAAARSDGTLNAISQKWLKVDLPADL' A
#
# COMPACT_ATOMS: atom_id res chain seq x y z
N ASN A 1 24.07 3.86 -2.07
CA ASN A 1 22.70 4.40 -1.98
C ASN A 1 21.89 3.63 -0.97
N LYS A 2 21.93 4.00 0.32
CA LYS A 2 21.11 3.37 1.36
C LYS A 2 19.86 4.18 1.72
N GLU A 3 19.76 5.44 1.27
CA GLU A 3 18.65 6.32 1.65
C GLU A 3 18.24 7.16 0.43
N GLN A 4 17.11 6.79 -0.19
CA GLN A 4 16.50 7.52 -1.29
C GLN A 4 15.21 8.18 -0.79
N PRO A 5 15.29 9.33 -0.10
CA PRO A 5 14.13 9.95 0.55
C PRO A 5 13.02 10.32 -0.44
N ALA A 6 13.39 10.81 -1.64
CA ALA A 6 12.43 11.11 -2.70
C ALA A 6 11.69 9.87 -3.21
N LEU A 7 12.41 8.73 -3.33
CA LEU A 7 11.81 7.47 -3.75
C LEU A 7 10.88 6.92 -2.65
N MET A 8 11.31 6.97 -1.40
CA MET A 8 10.50 6.56 -0.24
C MET A 8 9.22 7.38 -0.15
N ALA A 9 9.31 8.71 -0.29
CA ALA A 9 8.15 9.59 -0.28
C ALA A 9 7.16 9.23 -1.40
N LYS A 10 7.65 8.95 -2.61
CA LYS A 10 6.81 8.54 -3.73
C LYS A 10 6.13 7.20 -3.48
N ILE A 11 6.86 6.20 -2.97
CA ILE A 11 6.32 4.88 -2.64
C ILE A 11 5.24 4.99 -1.56
N ASN A 12 5.50 5.75 -0.49
CA ASN A 12 4.55 5.97 0.59
C ASN A 12 3.26 6.64 0.08
N GLY A 13 3.38 7.62 -0.83
CA GLY A 13 2.22 8.24 -1.47
C GLY A 13 1.37 7.26 -2.28
N ILE A 14 2.01 6.38 -3.05
CA ILE A 14 1.30 5.34 -3.83
C ILE A 14 0.59 4.36 -2.88
N ILE A 15 1.25 3.93 -1.80
CA ILE A 15 0.65 3.02 -0.81
C ILE A 15 -0.56 3.68 -0.13
N ALA A 16 -0.48 4.97 0.22
CA ALA A 16 -1.58 5.69 0.84
C ALA A 16 -2.79 5.81 -0.10
N ALA A 17 -2.56 6.13 -1.38
CA ALA A 17 -3.62 6.16 -2.39
C ALA A 17 -4.28 4.79 -2.56
N ALA A 18 -3.47 3.73 -2.70
CA ALA A 18 -3.96 2.36 -2.85
C ALA A 18 -4.75 1.84 -1.63
N ARG A 19 -4.44 2.35 -0.43
CA ARG A 19 -5.25 2.08 0.78
C ARG A 19 -6.59 2.80 0.71
N SER A 20 -6.57 4.08 0.37
CA SER A 20 -7.77 4.92 0.33
C SER A 20 -8.76 4.52 -0.76
N ASP A 21 -8.28 4.05 -1.91
CA ASP A 21 -9.13 3.68 -3.05
C ASP A 21 -9.52 2.18 -3.07
N GLY A 22 -9.03 1.40 -2.11
CA GLY A 22 -9.32 -0.02 -1.97
C GLY A 22 -8.48 -0.95 -2.87
N THR A 23 -7.58 -0.42 -3.71
CA THR A 23 -6.70 -1.21 -4.58
C THR A 23 -5.84 -2.17 -3.77
N LEU A 24 -5.28 -1.72 -2.64
CA LEU A 24 -4.46 -2.57 -1.78
C LEU A 24 -5.28 -3.71 -1.17
N ASN A 25 -6.56 -3.46 -0.84
CA ASN A 25 -7.47 -4.49 -0.36
C ASN A 25 -7.75 -5.53 -1.45
N ALA A 26 -8.01 -5.09 -2.68
CA ALA A 26 -8.22 -5.99 -3.82
C ALA A 26 -6.99 -6.88 -4.10
N ILE A 27 -5.78 -6.33 -3.96
CA ILE A 27 -4.53 -7.10 -4.07
C ILE A 27 -4.43 -8.15 -2.96
N SER A 28 -4.73 -7.78 -1.71
CA SER A 28 -4.76 -8.71 -0.57
C SER A 28 -5.73 -9.86 -0.80
N GLN A 29 -6.97 -9.55 -1.19
CA GLN A 29 -7.99 -10.56 -1.50
C GLN A 29 -7.57 -11.47 -2.67
N LYS A 30 -6.89 -10.94 -3.69
CA LYS A 30 -6.46 -11.73 -4.85
C LYS A 30 -5.48 -12.83 -4.46
N TRP A 31 -4.46 -12.50 -3.67
CA TRP A 31 -3.34 -13.40 -3.38
C TRP A 31 -3.43 -14.09 -2.03
N LEU A 32 -3.89 -13.38 -1.01
CA LEU A 32 -3.94 -13.85 0.38
C LEU A 32 -5.34 -14.29 0.80
N LYS A 33 -6.37 -13.98 0.00
CA LYS A 33 -7.79 -14.32 0.30
C LYS A 33 -8.29 -13.74 1.63
N VAL A 34 -7.70 -12.64 2.07
CA VAL A 34 -8.08 -11.91 3.27
C VAL A 34 -8.26 -10.43 2.98
N ASP A 35 -9.15 -9.79 3.72
CA ASP A 35 -9.27 -8.33 3.76
C ASP A 35 -8.11 -7.72 4.55
N LEU A 36 -7.77 -6.47 4.22
CA LEU A 36 -6.88 -5.68 5.05
C LEU A 36 -7.57 -5.33 6.37
N PRO A 37 -6.85 -5.40 7.49
CA PRO A 37 -7.32 -4.87 8.77
C PRO A 37 -7.72 -3.41 8.65
N ALA A 38 -8.84 -3.05 9.28
CA ALA A 38 -9.40 -1.69 9.23
C ALA A 38 -8.57 -0.66 10.02
N ASP A 39 -7.64 -1.12 10.86
CA ASP A 39 -6.80 -0.31 11.76
C ASP A 39 -5.38 -0.05 11.20
N LEU A 40 -5.12 -0.43 9.95
CA LEU A 40 -3.79 -0.43 9.31
C LEU A 40 -3.42 0.89 8.62
#